data_AF-A0A2N2ITP7-F1
#
_entry.id   AF-A0A2N2ITP7-F1
#
_cell.length_a   1.000
_cell.length_b   1.000
_cell.length_c   1.000
_cell.angle_alpha   90.00
_cell.angle_beta   90.00
_cell.angle_gamma   90.00
#
_symmetry.space_group_name_H-M   'P 1'
#
loop_
_entity.id
_entity.type
_entity.pdbx_description
1 polymer ?
#
loop_
_entity_poly.entity_id
_entity_poly.type
_entity_poly.pdbx_seq_one_letter_code
_entity_poly.pdbx_strand_id
1 'polypeptide(L)'
;MKVLILYYSLSAQTSGLVHRLGAGLEGQGVHLVCERLQPLVPGKFPIGTVPATLVMMLLTFLRVRMPIQPLPPVCWEDYDLIVLA
;
A
#
# COMPACT_ATOMS: atom_id res chain seq x y z
N MET A 1 -2.57 12.07 18.91
CA MET A 1 -1.57 11.61 17.92
C MET A 1 -2.31 11.08 16.72
N LYS A 2 -1.99 11.56 15.53
CA LYS A 2 -2.62 11.20 14.26
C LYS A 2 -1.60 10.56 13.35
N VAL A 3 -1.93 9.37 12.83
CA VAL A 3 -1.01 8.54 12.05
C VAL A 3 -1.64 8.19 10.71
N LEU A 4 -0.85 8.35 9.64
CA LEU A 4 -1.21 7.89 8.30
C LEU A 4 -0.44 6.61 7.97
N ILE A 5 -1.14 5.56 7.58
CA ILE A 5 -0.54 4.38 6.98
C ILE A 5 -0.86 4.40 5.49
N LEU A 6 0.18 4.53 4.66
CA LEU A 6 0.08 4.29 3.22
C LEU A 6 0.66 2.92 2.92
N TYR A 7 -0.12 2.07 2.29
CA TYR A 7 0.36 0.73 1.98
C TYR A 7 0.00 0.26 0.58
N TYR A 8 0.88 -0.55 0.00
CA TYR A 8 0.58 -1.29 -1.22
C TYR A 8 0.62 -2.79 -0.96
N SER A 9 -0.40 -3.49 -1.45
CA SER A 9 -0.40 -4.95 -1.38
C SER A 9 -0.92 -5.55 -2.67
N LEU A 10 -0.12 -6.43 -3.26
CA LEU A 10 -0.51 -7.25 -4.41
C LEU A 10 -1.22 -8.54 -3.95
N SER A 11 -0.95 -9.00 -2.72
CA SER A 11 -1.59 -10.17 -2.09
C SER A 11 -2.44 -9.76 -0.87
N ALA A 12 -3.11 -10.70 -0.21
CA ALA A 12 -3.89 -10.40 1.00
C ALA A 12 -3.03 -10.31 2.29
N GLN A 13 -1.76 -10.73 2.26
CA GLN A 13 -0.96 -10.89 3.47
C GLN A 13 -0.58 -9.56 4.12
N THR A 14 -0.02 -8.61 3.36
CA THR A 14 0.38 -7.30 3.88
C THR A 14 -0.82 -6.54 4.42
N SER A 15 -1.95 -6.58 3.71
CA SER A 15 -3.21 -5.95 4.17
C SER A 15 -3.65 -6.45 5.56
N GLY A 16 -3.50 -7.75 5.83
CA GLY A 16 -3.85 -8.32 7.13
C GLY A 16 -2.95 -7.85 8.27
N LEU A 17 -1.65 -7.68 8.01
CA LEU A 17 -0.71 -7.12 9.00
C LEU A 17 -0.98 -5.65 9.27
N VAL A 18 -1.21 -4.86 8.22
CA VAL A 18 -1.53 -3.43 8.32
C VAL A 18 -2.80 -3.22 9.14
N HIS A 19 -3.84 -4.01 8.90
CA HIS A 19 -5.09 -3.90 9.65
C HIS A 19 -4.92 -4.26 11.13
N ARG A 20 -4.11 -5.28 11.47
CA ARG A 20 -3.84 -5.65 12.87
C ARG A 20 -3.01 -4.61 13.58
N LEU A 21 -2.00 -4.05 12.91
CA LEU A 21 -1.22 -2.93 13.42
C LEU A 21 -2.14 -1.73 13.69
N GLY A 22 -3.00 -1.40 12.72
CA GLY A 22 -3.94 -0.30 12.84
C GLY A 22 -4.88 -0.45 14.03
N ALA A 23 -5.51 -1.62 14.17
CA ALA A 23 -6.36 -1.92 15.32
C ALA A 23 -5.64 -1.80 16.67
N GLY A 24 -4.36 -2.21 16.72
CA GLY A 24 -3.52 -2.04 17.91
C GLY A 24 -3.25 -0.58 18.27
N LEU A 25 -3.01 0.27 17.26
CA LEU A 25 -2.79 1.71 17.45
C LEU A 25 -4.07 2.43 17.88
N GLU A 26 -5.20 2.15 17.22
CA GLU A 26 -6.50 2.70 17.58
C GLU A 26 -6.88 2.33 19.02
N GLY A 27 -6.58 1.10 19.45
CA GLY A 27 -6.76 0.65 20.84
C GLY A 27 -5.96 1.43 21.89
N GLN A 28 -4.91 2.14 21.47
CA GLN A 28 -4.12 3.04 22.33
C GLN A 28 -4.59 4.51 22.25
N GLY A 29 -5.72 4.77 21.58
CA GLY A 29 -6.26 6.12 21.39
C GLY A 29 -5.58 6.93 20.27
N VAL A 30 -4.88 6.26 19.35
CA VAL A 30 -4.29 6.91 18.17
C VAL A 30 -5.35 7.08 17.09
N HIS A 31 -5.41 8.27 16.49
CA HIS A 31 -6.26 8.50 15.32
C HIS A 31 -5.57 7.99 14.07
N LEU A 32 -6.06 6.89 13.51
CA LEU A 32 -5.47 6.25 12.35
C LEU A 32 -6.20 6.62 11.06
N VAL A 33 -5.45 6.94 10.02
CA VAL A 33 -5.93 6.94 8.64
C VAL A 33 -5.14 5.90 7.89
N CYS A 34 -5.82 4.94 7.28
CA CYS A 34 -5.20 3.82 6.58
C CYS A 34 -5.66 3.81 5.13
N GLU A 35 -4.72 4.05 4.22
CA GLU A 35 -5.02 4.25 2.81
C GLU A 35 -4.18 3.32 1.94
N ARG A 36 -4.88 2.59 1.06
CA ARG A 36 -4.26 1.62 0.16
C ARG A 36 -3.93 2.29 -1.16
N LEU A 37 -2.66 2.27 -1.53
CA LEU A 37 -2.20 2.71 -2.85
C LEU A 37 -2.80 1.80 -3.92
N GLN A 38 -3.42 2.43 -4.92
CA GLN A 38 -3.93 1.74 -6.10
C GLN A 38 -3.08 2.10 -7.30
N PRO A 39 -2.50 1.13 -8.02
CA PRO A 39 -1.82 1.39 -9.28
C PRO A 39 -2.85 1.86 -10.31
N LEU A 40 -2.42 2.73 -11.23
CA LEU A 40 -3.26 3.25 -12.29
C LEU A 40 -3.73 2.12 -13.23
N VAL A 41 -2.88 1.12 -13.41
CA VAL A 41 -3.20 -0.15 -14.08
C VAL A 41 -3.11 -1.28 -13.05
N PRO A 42 -4.24 -1.88 -12.61
CA PRO A 42 -4.22 -2.99 -11.67
C PRO A 42 -3.49 -4.21 -12.23
N GLY A 43 -2.43 -4.63 -11.54
CA GLY A 43 -1.80 -5.92 -11.78
C GLY A 43 -2.74 -7.06 -11.37
N LYS A 44 -2.80 -8.12 -12.16
CA LYS A 44 -3.49 -9.36 -11.76
C LYS A 44 -2.53 -10.22 -10.94
N PHE A 45 -3.01 -10.67 -9.79
CA PHE A 45 -2.35 -11.71 -9.00
C PHE A 45 -3.27 -12.94 -8.89
N PRO A 46 -2.78 -14.16 -9.16
CA PRO A 46 -1.43 -14.49 -9.62
C PRO A 46 -1.17 -13.97 -11.04
N ILE A 47 0.11 -13.73 -11.35
CA ILE A 47 0.56 -13.35 -12.69
C ILE A 47 0.40 -14.60 -13.57
N GLY A 48 -0.78 -14.74 -14.18
CA GLY A 48 -1.31 -16.02 -14.68
C GLY A 48 -0.54 -16.67 -15.84
N THR A 49 0.62 -16.14 -16.24
CA THR A 49 1.46 -16.72 -17.29
C THR A 49 2.96 -16.53 -16.98
N VAL A 50 3.77 -17.52 -17.35
CA VAL A 50 5.25 -17.47 -17.25
C VAL A 50 5.85 -16.21 -17.90
N PRO A 51 5.52 -15.84 -19.16
CA PRO A 51 6.08 -14.63 -19.78
C PRO A 51 5.73 -13.35 -19.02
N ALA A 52 4.50 -13.21 -18.50
CA ALA A 52 4.13 -12.05 -17.71
C ALA A 52 4.92 -11.98 -16.40
N THR A 53 5.25 -13.13 -15.80
CA THR A 53 6.12 -13.19 -14.60
C THR A 53 7.54 -12.74 -14.92
N LEU A 54 8.12 -13.19 -16.04
CA LEU A 54 9.45 -12.74 -16.48
C LEU A 54 9.49 -11.22 -16.75
N VAL A 55 8.45 -10.68 -17.38
CA VAL A 55 8.31 -9.22 -17.58
C VAL A 55 8.24 -8.51 -16.24
N MET A 56 7.43 -8.98 -15.29
CA MET A 56 7.34 -8.39 -13.95
C MET A 56 8.68 -8.43 -13.21
N MET A 57 9.42 -9.54 -13.31
CA MET A 57 10.76 -9.66 -12.72
C MET A 57 11.73 -8.65 -13.33
N LEU A 58 11.71 -8.44 -14.66
CA LEU A 58 12.54 -7.45 -15.33
C LEU A 58 12.18 -6.02 -14.92
N LEU A 59 10.89 -5.68 -14.88
CA LEU A 59 10.41 -4.36 -14.42
C LEU A 59 10.81 -4.10 -12.96
N THR A 60 10.71 -5.12 -12.12
CA THR A 60 11.13 -5.06 -10.70
C THR A 60 12.64 -4.88 -10.58
N PHE A 61 13.43 -5.62 -11.37
CA PHE A 61 14.89 -5.51 -11.41
C PHE A 61 15.34 -4.11 -11.83
N LEU A 62 14.68 -3.53 -12.83
CA LEU A 62 14.95 -2.17 -13.31
C LEU A 62 14.35 -1.08 -12.41
N ARG A 63 13.67 -1.45 -11.31
CA ARG A 63 12.97 -0.54 -10.39
C ARG A 63 12.06 0.46 -11.11
N VAL A 64 11.35 -0.02 -12.14
CA VAL A 64 10.43 0.82 -12.91
C VAL A 64 9.37 1.38 -11.96
N ARG A 65 9.22 2.71 -11.95
CA ARG A 65 8.20 3.37 -11.13
C ARG A 65 6.83 3.13 -11.73
N MET A 66 5.93 2.55 -10.94
CA MET A 66 4.55 2.32 -11.35
C MET A 66 3.70 3.55 -10.99
N PRO A 67 2.93 4.10 -11.94
CA PRO A 67 2.01 5.19 -11.63
C PRO A 67 0.90 4.70 -10.70
N ILE A 68 0.58 5.52 -9.70
CA ILE A 68 -0.52 5.29 -8.76
C ILE A 68 -1.67 6.24 -9.05
N GLN A 69 -2.86 5.86 -8.61
CA GLN A 69 -3.99 6.77 -8.52
C GLN A 69 -3.68 7.91 -7.54
N PRO A 70 -4.27 9.10 -7.75
CA PRO A 70 -4.09 10.22 -6.83
C PRO A 70 -4.57 9.84 -5.42
N LEU A 71 -3.81 10.30 -4.42
CA LEU A 71 -4.17 10.08 -3.02
C LEU A 71 -5.43 10.89 -2.66
N PRO A 72 -6.34 10.35 -1.84
CA PRO A 72 -7.46 11.09 -1.31
C PRO A 72 -7.02 12.36 -0.53
N PRO A 73 -7.85 13.40 -0.46
CA PRO A 73 -7.53 14.64 0.26
C PRO A 73 -7.11 14.43 1.72
N VAL A 74 -7.69 13.43 2.41
CA VAL A 74 -7.37 13.10 3.80
C VAL A 74 -5.88 12.78 4.00
N CYS A 75 -5.20 12.20 2.99
CA CYS A 75 -3.76 11.88 3.05
C CYS A 75 -2.86 13.11 3.10
N TRP A 76 -3.39 14.29 2.78
CA TRP A 76 -2.65 15.56 2.72
C TRP A 76 -2.86 16.44 3.97
N GLU A 77 -3.59 15.92 4.96
CA GLU A 77 -3.71 16.57 6.26
C GLU A 77 -2.41 16.46 7.07
N ASP A 78 -2.29 17.21 8.17
CA ASP A 78 -1.13 17.10 9.05
C ASP A 78 -1.20 15.80 9.87
N TYR A 79 -0.08 15.06 9.87
CA TYR A 79 0.10 13.81 10.61
C TYR A 79 1.37 13.88 11.45
N ASP A 80 1.30 13.29 12.66
CA ASP A 80 2.46 13.19 13.55
C ASP A 80 3.43 12.09 13.09
N LEU A 81 2.93 11.10 12.35
CA LEU A 81 3.70 9.98 11.82
C LEU A 81 3.08 9.45 10.52
N ILE A 82 3.94 9.14 9.55
CA ILE A 82 3.56 8.45 8.30
C ILE A 82 4.30 7.11 8.26
N VAL A 83 3.55 6.03 8.07
CA VAL A 83 4.06 4.67 7.92
C VAL A 83 3.87 4.23 6.46
N LEU A 84 4.94 3.74 5.84
CA LEU A 84 4.92 3.18 4.49
C LEU A 84 5.09 1.66 4.57
N ALA A 85 4.13 0.91 4.01
CA ALA A 85 4.07 -0.55 4.13
C ALA A 85 3.74 -1.31 2.83
#